data_AF-A0A953PHS3-F1
#
_entry.id   AF-A0A953PHS3-F1
#
_cell.length_a   1.000
_cell.length_b   1.000
_cell.length_c   1.000
_cell.angle_alpha   90.00
_cell.angle_beta   90.00
_cell.angle_gamma   90.00
#
_symmetry.space_group_name_H-M   'P 1'
#
loop_
_entity.id
_entity.type
_entity.pdbx_description
1 polymer ?
#
loop_
_entity_poly.entity_id
_entity_poly.type
_entity_poly.pdbx_seq_one_letter_code
_entity_poly.pdbx_strand_id
1 'polypeptide(L)'
;MPGSWRYTSVTSLGVAEYFAKVPQSQRRRTIIFIGTSGHHNSGPNTAAWLAEHHEELFRKTALLINAEHTAAAQPDLLGEAIRLVNTEAGFLWYGGGNQRPKLQDAAIKAFQQFGVPIYAEPENGVPGGEASGDFETPATVPAPGLAATTRAYLKIIEETNKLDLKDLQLPAPPPPTRQQ
;
A
#
# COMPACT_ATOMS: atom_id res chain seq x y z
N MET A 1 0.57 8.83 27.89
CA MET A 1 0.10 8.15 26.68
C MET A 1 1.28 7.39 26.09
N PRO A 2 1.37 6.06 26.22
CA PRO A 2 2.39 5.30 25.50
C PRO A 2 2.07 5.34 24.00
N GLY A 3 3.04 5.72 23.17
CA GLY A 3 2.86 5.94 21.74
C GLY A 3 2.40 4.70 20.99
N SER A 4 1.40 4.85 20.14
CA SER A 4 1.01 3.85 19.14
C SER A 4 2.16 3.70 18.13
N TRP A 5 2.94 2.63 18.23
CA TRP A 5 3.91 2.27 17.20
C TRP A 5 3.16 1.64 16.02
N ARG A 6 3.29 2.23 14.83
CA ARG A 6 2.60 1.79 13.61
C ARG A 6 3.59 1.14 12.65
N TYR A 7 3.40 -0.15 12.35
CA TYR A 7 4.27 -0.97 11.48
C TYR A 7 4.29 -0.54 10.02
N THR A 8 3.34 0.30 9.63
CA THR A 8 3.30 1.04 8.36
C THR A 8 4.64 1.72 8.03
N SER A 9 5.27 2.29 9.07
CA SER A 9 6.57 2.95 8.96
C SER A 9 7.71 1.95 8.71
N VAL A 10 7.60 0.72 9.21
CA VAL A 10 8.66 -0.30 9.08
C VAL A 10 8.74 -0.84 7.66
N THR A 11 7.60 -1.13 7.02
CA THR A 11 7.56 -1.56 5.61
C THR A 11 8.19 -0.51 4.70
N SER A 12 7.85 0.77 4.91
CA SER A 12 8.41 1.88 4.14
C SER A 12 9.93 1.99 4.33
N LEU A 13 10.43 1.82 5.56
CA LEU A 13 11.87 1.79 5.85
C LEU A 13 12.56 0.60 5.20
N GLY A 14 11.98 -0.60 5.24
CA GLY A 14 12.54 -1.78 4.55
C GLY A 14 12.67 -1.57 3.04
N VAL A 15 11.69 -0.91 2.42
CA VAL A 15 11.76 -0.50 1.01
C VAL A 15 12.89 0.51 0.79
N ALA A 16 13.01 1.52 1.64
CA ALA A 16 14.08 2.52 1.57
C ALA A 16 15.48 1.89 1.70
N GLU A 17 15.67 1.00 2.68
CA GLU A 17 16.94 0.30 2.91
C GLU A 17 17.37 -0.58 1.73
N TYR A 18 16.42 -1.25 1.08
CA TYR A 18 16.72 -2.02 -0.12
C TYR A 18 17.20 -1.11 -1.26
N PHE A 19 16.41 -0.07 -1.60
CA PHE A 19 16.74 0.79 -2.73
C PHE A 19 17.94 1.71 -2.48
N ALA A 20 18.30 1.98 -1.23
CA ALA A 20 19.55 2.64 -0.87
C ALA A 20 20.78 1.80 -1.26
N LYS A 21 20.65 0.47 -1.31
CA LYS A 21 21.72 -0.46 -1.74
C LYS A 21 21.74 -0.67 -3.26
N VAL A 22 20.69 -0.28 -3.99
CA VAL A 22 20.63 -0.36 -5.45
C VAL A 22 21.34 0.83 -6.08
N PRO A 23 22.36 0.64 -6.95
CA PRO A 23 23.06 1.73 -7.61
C PRO A 23 22.08 2.67 -8.33
N GLN A 24 22.36 3.98 -8.27
CA GLN A 24 21.50 4.98 -8.95
C GLN A 24 21.32 4.68 -10.45
N SER A 25 22.36 4.14 -11.12
CA SER A 25 22.31 3.74 -12.53
C SER A 25 21.33 2.59 -12.82
N GLN A 26 20.94 1.82 -11.81
CA GLN A 26 19.97 0.72 -11.92
C GLN A 26 18.56 1.15 -11.48
N ARG A 27 18.40 2.35 -10.92
CA ARG A 27 17.10 2.89 -10.47
C ARG A 27 16.46 3.71 -11.60
N ARG A 28 15.51 3.11 -12.32
CA ARG A 28 14.77 3.77 -13.42
C ARG A 28 13.97 5.00 -12.96
N ARG A 29 13.50 5.01 -11.71
CA ARG A 29 12.61 6.04 -11.18
C ARG A 29 13.10 6.55 -9.83
N THR A 30 12.78 7.82 -9.55
CA THR A 30 12.90 8.39 -8.21
C THR A 30 11.84 7.77 -7.30
N ILE A 31 12.25 7.40 -6.08
CA ILE A 31 11.36 6.91 -5.03
C ILE A 31 11.29 8.00 -3.95
N ILE A 32 10.08 8.40 -3.60
CA ILE A 32 9.81 9.41 -2.57
C ILE A 32 9.05 8.71 -1.44
N PHE A 33 9.55 8.83 -0.21
CA PHE A 33 8.89 8.32 0.99
C PHE A 33 8.19 9.48 1.69
N ILE A 34 6.88 9.33 1.93
CA ILE A 34 6.06 10.37 2.55
C ILE A 34 5.48 9.83 3.85
N GLY A 35 5.84 10.46 4.97
CA GLY A 35 5.15 10.25 6.24
C GLY A 35 3.92 11.14 6.30
N THR A 36 2.72 10.55 6.40
CA THR A 36 1.47 11.30 6.50
C THR A 36 1.10 11.56 7.96
N SER A 37 0.58 12.76 8.24
CA SER A 37 0.05 13.15 9.54
C SER A 37 -1.46 13.34 9.48
N GLY A 38 -2.14 13.04 10.58
CA GLY A 38 -3.56 13.35 10.76
C GLY A 38 -4.53 12.44 10.01
N HIS A 39 -4.11 11.27 9.51
CA HIS A 39 -5.00 10.37 8.76
C HIS A 39 -6.10 9.71 9.63
N HIS A 40 -5.98 9.75 10.97
CA HIS A 40 -7.07 9.37 11.90
C HIS A 40 -7.80 10.57 12.51
N ASN A 41 -7.50 11.79 12.04
CA ASN A 41 -8.08 13.01 12.55
C ASN A 41 -9.16 13.49 11.58
N SER A 42 -10.20 14.14 12.11
CA SER A 42 -11.26 14.77 11.31
C SER A 42 -10.89 16.15 10.74
N GLY A 43 -9.62 16.56 10.81
CA GLY A 43 -9.12 17.88 10.42
C GLY A 43 -8.25 17.89 9.16
N PRO A 44 -7.69 19.06 8.78
CA PRO A 44 -6.76 19.17 7.66
C PRO A 44 -5.58 18.23 7.90
N ASN A 45 -5.37 17.30 6.97
CA ASN A 45 -4.35 16.28 7.07
C ASN A 45 -3.51 16.26 5.79
N THR A 46 -2.46 15.46 5.79
CA THR A 46 -1.56 15.38 4.64
C THR A 46 -2.29 14.97 3.36
N ALA A 47 -3.39 14.20 3.45
CA ALA A 47 -4.16 13.82 2.27
C ALA A 47 -4.85 15.03 1.62
N ALA A 48 -5.40 15.97 2.41
CA ALA A 48 -5.99 17.21 1.87
C ALA A 48 -4.93 18.05 1.14
N TRP A 49 -3.75 18.22 1.74
CA TRP A 49 -2.66 18.96 1.10
C TRP A 49 -2.16 18.28 -0.18
N LEU A 50 -2.01 16.95 -0.18
CA LEU A 50 -1.63 16.17 -1.37
C LEU A 50 -2.66 16.30 -2.49
N ALA A 51 -3.95 16.35 -2.15
CA ALA A 51 -5.03 16.55 -3.12
C ALA A 51 -4.97 17.96 -3.73
N GLU A 52 -4.67 18.99 -2.95
CA GLU A 52 -4.51 20.36 -3.46
C GLU A 52 -3.30 20.51 -4.40
N HIS A 53 -2.25 19.71 -4.20
CA HIS A 53 -0.99 19.77 -4.97
C HIS A 53 -0.83 18.62 -5.97
N HIS A 54 -1.91 17.92 -6.29
CA HIS A 54 -1.86 16.66 -7.06
C HIS A 54 -1.23 16.82 -8.47
N GLU A 55 -1.48 17.93 -9.16
CA GLU A 55 -0.92 18.20 -10.48
C GLU A 55 0.61 18.34 -10.44
N GLU A 56 1.14 18.97 -9.39
CA GLU A 56 2.58 19.11 -9.20
C GLU A 56 3.22 17.76 -8.84
N LEU A 57 2.60 17.04 -7.89
CA LEU A 57 3.17 15.86 -7.26
C LEU A 57 2.98 14.58 -8.07
N PHE A 58 1.85 14.42 -8.76
CA PHE A 58 1.44 13.14 -9.33
C PHE A 58 1.43 13.09 -10.86
N ARG A 59 1.62 14.20 -11.56
CA ARG A 59 1.62 14.23 -13.04
C ARG A 59 2.61 13.26 -13.69
N LYS A 60 3.77 13.01 -13.05
CA LYS A 60 4.79 12.05 -13.52
C LYS A 60 4.89 10.80 -12.66
N THR A 61 3.95 10.61 -11.74
CA THR A 61 3.97 9.49 -10.80
C THR A 61 3.52 8.22 -11.49
N ALA A 62 4.39 7.22 -11.47
CA ALA A 62 4.15 5.91 -12.07
C ALA A 62 3.42 4.97 -11.11
N LEU A 63 3.60 5.17 -9.81
CA LEU A 63 3.10 4.30 -8.76
C LEU A 63 3.02 5.09 -7.45
N LEU A 64 1.89 4.95 -6.76
CA LEU A 64 1.71 5.38 -5.39
C LEU A 64 1.28 4.14 -4.59
N ILE A 65 2.07 3.78 -3.57
CA ILE A 65 1.75 2.68 -2.65
C ILE A 65 1.46 3.30 -1.29
N ASN A 66 0.30 2.95 -0.72
CA ASN A 66 0.00 3.24 0.67
C ASN A 66 0.48 2.06 1.52
N ALA A 67 1.48 2.28 2.38
CA ALA A 67 1.99 1.26 3.29
C ALA A 67 1.23 1.32 4.61
N GLU A 68 -0.03 0.91 4.62
CA GLU A 68 -0.89 0.93 5.80
C GLU A 68 -1.27 -0.49 6.25
N HIS A 69 -1.40 -0.72 7.55
CA HIS A 69 -1.78 -2.01 8.15
C HIS A 69 -0.96 -3.24 7.71
N THR A 70 0.26 -3.08 7.21
CA THR A 70 1.05 -4.05 6.42
C THR A 70 1.43 -5.40 7.07
N ALA A 71 0.97 -5.71 8.29
CA ALA A 71 1.24 -6.97 8.99
C ALA A 71 0.39 -7.15 10.26
N ALA A 72 -0.89 -6.77 10.25
CA ALA A 72 -1.76 -7.08 11.39
C ALA A 72 -1.96 -8.60 11.51
N ALA A 73 -1.90 -9.18 12.71
CA ALA A 73 -2.23 -10.59 12.91
C ALA A 73 -3.72 -10.84 12.57
N GLN A 74 -3.99 -11.93 11.85
CA GLN A 74 -5.36 -12.31 11.52
C GLN A 74 -6.14 -12.68 12.80
N PRO A 75 -7.30 -12.05 13.07
CA PRO A 75 -8.23 -12.55 14.07
C PRO A 75 -9.00 -13.74 13.51
N ASP A 76 -9.18 -14.76 14.34
CA ASP A 76 -9.99 -15.94 14.04
C ASP A 76 -11.01 -16.16 15.16
N LEU A 77 -12.25 -16.46 14.78
CA LEU A 77 -13.33 -16.76 15.73
C LEU A 77 -13.35 -18.27 15.98
N LEU A 78 -12.83 -18.69 17.13
CA LEU A 78 -12.84 -20.09 17.54
C LEU A 78 -13.83 -20.29 18.69
N GLY A 79 -15.02 -20.80 18.37
CA GLY A 79 -16.13 -20.89 19.33
C GLY A 79 -16.65 -19.50 19.66
N GLU A 80 -16.62 -19.13 20.94
CA GLU A 80 -17.06 -17.81 21.42
C GLU A 80 -15.90 -16.82 21.64
N ALA A 81 -14.67 -17.21 21.29
CA ALA A 81 -13.47 -16.40 21.53
C ALA A 81 -12.78 -15.97 20.24
N ILE A 82 -12.39 -14.70 20.18
CA ILE A 82 -11.46 -14.20 19.16
C ILE A 82 -10.04 -14.58 19.59
N ARG A 83 -9.29 -15.19 18.67
CA ARG A 83 -7.88 -15.56 18.86
C ARG A 83 -7.08 -14.98 17.70
N LEU A 84 -5.86 -14.55 17.97
CA LEU A 84 -4.96 -14.12 16.91
C LEU A 84 -4.17 -15.32 16.40
N VAL A 85 -4.14 -15.51 15.09
CA VAL A 85 -3.22 -16.44 14.47
C VAL A 85 -1.86 -15.78 14.25
N ASN A 86 -0.82 -16.59 14.07
CA ASN A 86 0.55 -16.13 13.86
C ASN A 86 0.87 -15.79 12.39
N THR A 87 -0.16 -15.53 11.57
CA THR A 87 -0.04 -15.07 10.18
C THR A 87 -0.76 -13.74 10.00
N GLU A 88 -0.37 -12.99 8.98
CA GLU A 88 -0.99 -11.70 8.68
C GLU A 88 -2.45 -11.85 8.21
N ALA A 89 -3.26 -10.83 8.49
CA ALA A 89 -4.62 -10.70 8.02
C ALA A 89 -4.67 -10.47 6.50
N GLY A 90 -5.73 -10.97 5.87
CA GLY A 90 -5.94 -10.75 4.45
C GLY A 90 -6.13 -9.26 4.14
N PHE A 91 -5.38 -8.69 3.20
CA PHE A 91 -5.51 -7.27 2.85
C PHE A 91 -6.66 -7.00 1.88
N LEU A 92 -7.46 -5.97 2.17
CA LEU A 92 -8.14 -5.22 1.12
C LEU A 92 -7.08 -4.65 0.17
N TRP A 93 -7.30 -4.79 -1.12
CA TRP A 93 -6.30 -4.38 -2.10
C TRP A 93 -6.93 -3.78 -3.35
N TYR A 94 -6.18 -2.87 -3.98
CA TYR A 94 -6.54 -2.27 -5.25
C TYR A 94 -5.29 -2.01 -6.09
N GLY A 95 -5.10 -2.83 -7.12
CA GLY A 95 -3.99 -2.72 -8.07
C GLY A 95 -4.24 -1.75 -9.23
N GLY A 96 -5.30 -0.94 -9.17
CA GLY A 96 -5.68 -0.02 -10.23
C GLY A 96 -6.80 -0.48 -11.16
N GLY A 97 -7.40 -1.64 -10.88
CA GLY A 97 -8.56 -2.17 -11.59
C GLY A 97 -8.27 -2.46 -13.07
N ASN A 98 -9.37 -2.62 -13.82
CA ASN A 98 -9.33 -2.83 -15.27
C ASN A 98 -8.68 -1.68 -16.04
N GLN A 99 -8.51 -0.51 -15.42
CA GLN A 99 -7.85 0.66 -16.03
C GLN A 99 -6.31 0.55 -16.01
N ARG A 100 -5.73 -0.27 -15.12
CA ARG A 100 -4.28 -0.48 -15.00
C ARG A 100 -3.95 -1.98 -14.89
N PRO A 101 -4.32 -2.80 -15.89
CA PRO A 101 -4.28 -4.26 -15.78
C PRO A 101 -2.88 -4.81 -15.56
N LYS A 102 -1.84 -4.16 -16.10
CA LYS A 102 -0.44 -4.57 -15.89
C LYS A 102 0.03 -4.32 -14.45
N LEU A 103 -0.44 -3.24 -13.82
CA LEU A 103 -0.12 -2.95 -12.42
C LEU A 103 -0.86 -3.91 -11.49
N GLN A 104 -2.13 -4.19 -11.80
CA GLN A 104 -2.92 -5.17 -11.06
C GLN A 104 -2.30 -6.56 -11.12
N ASP A 105 -1.90 -7.03 -12.30
CA ASP A 105 -1.21 -8.31 -12.48
C ASP A 105 0.12 -8.37 -11.72
N ALA A 106 0.93 -7.30 -11.75
CA ALA A 106 2.16 -7.20 -10.99
C ALA A 106 1.92 -7.27 -9.46
N ALA A 107 0.87 -6.62 -8.96
CA ALA A 107 0.49 -6.66 -7.55
C ALA A 107 0.07 -8.07 -7.12
N ILE A 108 -0.86 -8.70 -7.84
CA ILE A 108 -1.32 -10.07 -7.54
C ILE A 108 -0.16 -11.05 -7.53
N LYS A 109 0.69 -11.02 -8.57
CA LYS A 109 1.85 -11.92 -8.67
C LYS A 109 2.85 -11.71 -7.54
N ALA A 110 3.09 -10.47 -7.15
CA ALA A 110 3.97 -10.16 -6.02
C ALA A 110 3.39 -10.69 -4.70
N PHE A 111 2.10 -10.45 -4.44
CA PHE A 111 1.45 -10.96 -3.24
C PHE A 111 1.49 -12.49 -3.18
N GLN A 112 1.13 -13.16 -4.28
CA GLN A 112 1.21 -14.61 -4.40
C GLN A 112 2.64 -15.15 -4.21
N GLN A 113 3.64 -14.50 -4.82
CA GLN A 113 5.04 -14.92 -4.75
C GLN A 113 5.58 -14.91 -3.30
N PHE A 114 5.15 -13.95 -2.49
CA PHE A 114 5.65 -13.80 -1.12
C PHE A 114 4.70 -14.30 -0.05
N GLY A 115 3.54 -14.86 -0.43
CA GLY A 115 2.58 -15.43 0.50
C GLY A 115 1.78 -14.37 1.27
N VAL A 116 1.59 -13.19 0.68
CA VAL A 116 0.79 -12.12 1.24
C VAL A 116 -0.70 -12.45 1.04
N PRO A 117 -1.48 -12.70 2.10
CA PRO A 117 -2.90 -12.99 1.98
C PRO A 117 -3.63 -11.72 1.57
N ILE A 118 -4.46 -11.84 0.55
CA ILE A 118 -5.32 -10.78 0.04
C ILE A 118 -6.74 -11.32 -0.07
N TYR A 119 -7.73 -10.44 -0.01
CA TYR A 119 -9.07 -10.82 -0.44
C TYR A 119 -9.03 -11.28 -1.91
N ALA A 120 -9.79 -12.32 -2.24
CA ALA A 120 -9.75 -12.92 -3.57
C ALA A 120 -10.12 -11.91 -4.67
N GLU A 121 -11.08 -11.04 -4.38
CA GLU A 121 -11.52 -9.96 -5.25
C GLU A 121 -10.88 -8.62 -4.82
N PRO A 122 -10.46 -7.78 -5.77
CA PRO A 122 -10.01 -6.43 -5.47
C PRO A 122 -11.18 -5.52 -5.09
N GLU A 123 -10.85 -4.44 -4.39
CA GLU A 123 -11.76 -3.34 -4.13
C GLU A 123 -12.05 -2.53 -5.40
N ASN A 124 -13.19 -1.81 -5.41
CA ASN A 124 -13.56 -0.94 -6.53
C ASN A 124 -12.77 0.39 -6.57
N GLY A 125 -11.90 0.61 -5.59
CA GLY A 125 -11.05 1.79 -5.45
C GLY A 125 -10.00 1.56 -4.36
N VAL A 126 -9.18 2.57 -4.08
CA VAL A 126 -8.14 2.47 -3.04
C VAL A 126 -8.80 2.25 -1.66
N PRO A 127 -8.52 1.13 -0.96
CA PRO A 127 -9.11 0.87 0.35
C PRO A 127 -8.49 1.74 1.45
N GLY A 128 -9.23 1.95 2.54
CA GLY A 128 -8.77 2.66 3.74
C GLY A 128 -7.93 1.83 4.73
N GLY A 129 -7.57 0.59 4.37
CA GLY A 129 -6.89 -0.36 5.25
C GLY A 129 -7.82 -1.01 6.28
N GLU A 130 -7.43 -2.19 6.78
CA GLU A 130 -8.17 -2.90 7.83
C GLU A 130 -7.51 -2.68 9.19
N ALA A 131 -8.18 -1.93 10.06
CA ALA A 131 -7.74 -1.76 11.44
C ALA A 131 -8.57 -2.65 12.38
N SER A 132 -7.90 -3.50 13.15
CA SER A 132 -8.57 -4.27 14.21
C SER A 132 -8.30 -3.58 15.56
N GLY A 133 -9.19 -2.66 15.95
CA GLY A 133 -8.94 -1.66 17.01
C GLY A 133 -8.34 -2.16 18.33
N ASP A 134 -8.62 -3.41 18.73
CA ASP A 134 -8.19 -3.97 20.03
C ASP A 134 -6.87 -4.74 19.98
N PHE A 135 -6.30 -4.98 18.78
CA PHE A 135 -5.12 -5.84 18.60
C PHE A 135 -3.92 -5.13 17.98
N GLU A 136 -3.86 -3.80 17.98
CA GLU A 136 -2.77 -3.03 17.36
C GLU A 136 -1.59 -2.82 18.33
N THR A 137 -0.76 -3.85 18.56
CA THR A 137 0.42 -3.80 19.45
C THR A 137 1.66 -4.42 18.78
N PRO A 138 2.88 -4.18 19.30
CA PRO A 138 4.07 -4.84 18.73
C PRO A 138 4.06 -6.35 18.81
N ALA A 139 3.36 -6.89 19.81
CA ALA A 139 3.27 -8.32 20.02
C ALA A 139 2.36 -9.03 19.00
N THR A 140 1.50 -8.29 18.31
CA THR A 140 0.49 -8.82 17.39
C THR A 140 0.88 -8.62 15.93
N VAL A 141 2.17 -8.42 15.68
CA VAL A 141 2.73 -8.32 14.33
C VAL A 141 3.48 -9.58 13.98
N PRO A 142 2.96 -10.39 13.06
CA PRO A 142 3.68 -11.54 12.54
C PRO A 142 4.88 -11.04 11.73
N ALA A 143 6.09 -11.25 12.27
CA ALA A 143 7.34 -10.94 11.56
C ALA A 143 7.42 -11.56 10.15
N PRO A 144 6.94 -12.81 9.91
CA PRO A 144 6.89 -13.38 8.57
C PRO A 144 6.01 -12.56 7.61
N GLY A 145 4.83 -12.12 8.06
CA GLY A 145 3.92 -11.30 7.26
C GLY A 145 4.51 -9.94 6.92
N LEU A 146 5.09 -9.25 7.91
CA LEU A 146 5.79 -7.98 7.67
C LEU A 146 6.90 -8.10 6.63
N ALA A 147 7.68 -9.18 6.69
CA ALA A 147 8.72 -9.45 5.70
C ALA A 147 8.15 -9.82 4.33
N ALA A 148 7.04 -10.59 4.28
CA ALA A 148 6.34 -10.94 3.04
C ALA A 148 5.80 -9.70 2.34
N THR A 149 5.05 -8.86 3.05
CA THR A 149 4.48 -7.61 2.53
C THR A 149 5.57 -6.64 2.07
N THR A 150 6.67 -6.50 2.81
CA THR A 150 7.82 -5.68 2.38
C THR A 150 8.40 -6.18 1.06
N ARG A 151 8.60 -7.50 0.91
CA ARG A 151 9.12 -8.09 -0.34
C ARG A 151 8.14 -7.95 -1.50
N ALA A 152 6.85 -8.09 -1.24
CA ALA A 152 5.82 -7.85 -2.25
C ALA A 152 5.88 -6.40 -2.76
N TYR A 153 6.00 -5.41 -1.88
CA TYR A 153 6.11 -4.01 -2.28
C TYR A 153 7.37 -3.74 -3.10
N LEU A 154 8.51 -4.31 -2.71
CA LEU A 154 9.74 -4.25 -3.50
C LEU A 154 9.51 -4.80 -4.91
N LYS A 155 8.90 -5.98 -5.01
CA LYS A 155 8.60 -6.62 -6.29
C LYS A 155 7.63 -5.82 -7.15
N ILE A 156 6.60 -5.23 -6.55
CA ILE A 156 5.67 -4.33 -7.26
C ILE A 156 6.43 -3.14 -7.86
N ILE A 157 7.33 -2.53 -7.09
CA ILE A 157 8.17 -1.41 -7.57
C ILE A 157 9.08 -1.87 -8.72
N GLU A 158 9.71 -3.04 -8.61
CA GLU A 158 10.56 -3.61 -9.65
C GLU A 158 9.80 -3.97 -10.95
N GLU A 159 8.61 -4.55 -10.84
CA GLU A 159 7.78 -4.85 -12.02
C GLU A 159 7.23 -3.58 -12.66
N THR A 160 6.79 -2.61 -11.85
CA THR A 160 6.44 -1.26 -12.33
C THR A 160 7.64 -0.61 -13.04
N ASN A 161 8.86 -0.92 -12.59
CA ASN A 161 10.08 -0.45 -13.24
C ASN A 161 10.30 -0.98 -14.66
N LYS A 162 9.59 -2.02 -15.08
CA LYS A 162 9.65 -2.54 -16.45
C LYS A 162 8.59 -1.91 -17.36
N LEU A 163 7.57 -1.29 -16.79
CA LEU A 163 6.44 -0.72 -17.53
C LEU A 163 6.68 0.73 -17.95
N ASP A 164 6.06 1.16 -19.04
CA ASP A 164 6.06 2.56 -19.45
C ASP A 164 5.02 3.36 -18.67
N LEU A 165 5.25 4.66 -18.49
CA LEU A 165 4.34 5.53 -17.72
C LEU A 165 2.90 5.51 -18.27
N LYS A 166 2.73 5.44 -19.59
CA LYS A 166 1.42 5.37 -20.25
C LYS A 166 0.61 4.12 -19.88
N ASP A 167 1.26 3.04 -19.45
CA ASP A 167 0.60 1.80 -19.03
C ASP A 167 0.14 1.86 -17.56
N LEU A 168 0.53 2.92 -16.83
CA LEU A 168 0.35 3.07 -15.39
C LEU A 168 -0.53 4.28 -15.03
N GLN A 169 -0.69 5.23 -15.94
CA GLN A 169 -1.54 6.40 -15.74
C GLN A 169 -3.01 6.04 -15.98
N LEU A 170 -3.89 6.62 -15.17
CA LEU A 170 -5.32 6.56 -15.44
C LEU A 170 -5.63 7.34 -16.72
N PRO A 171 -6.69 6.96 -17.46
CA PRO A 171 -7.20 7.79 -18.54
C PRO A 171 -7.51 9.19 -18.02
N ALA A 172 -7.32 10.20 -18.86
CA ALA A 172 -7.77 11.55 -18.53
C ALA A 172 -9.27 11.50 -18.19
N PRO A 173 -9.73 12.18 -17.14
CA PRO A 173 -11.14 12.27 -16.86
C PRO A 173 -11.86 12.87 -18.07
N PRO A 174 -13.11 12.43 -18.36
CA PRO A 174 -13.89 13.03 -19.44
C PRO A 174 -14.03 14.54 -19.20
N PRO A 175 -14.08 15.37 -20.26
CA PRO A 175 -14.30 16.80 -20.11
C PRO A 175 -15.58 17.05 -19.31
N PRO A 176 -15.62 18.09 -18.47
CA PRO A 176 -16.78 18.36 -17.63
C PRO A 176 -18.02 18.50 -18.51
N THR A 177 -19.05 17.72 -18.21
CA THR A 177 -20.35 17.82 -18.87
C THR A 177 -20.89 19.21 -18.59
N ARG A 178 -20.91 20.07 -19.62
CA ARG A 178 -21.51 21.39 -19.50
C ARG A 178 -23.00 21.17 -19.22
N GLN A 179 -23.43 21.39 -17.99
CA GLN A 179 -24.86 21.45 -17.67
C GLN A 179 -25.47 22.55 -18.54
N GLN A 180 -26.40 22.18 -19.42
CA GLN A 180 -27.24 23.12 -20.17
C GLN A 180 -28.39 23.57 -19.29
#